data_AF-A0A937KW05-F1
#
_entry.id   AF-A0A937KW05-F1
#
_cell.length_a   1.000
_cell.length_b   1.000
_cell.length_c   1.000
_cell.angle_alpha   90.00
_cell.angle_beta   90.00
_cell.angle_gamma   90.00
#
_symmetry.space_group_name_H-M   'P 1'
#
loop_
_entity.id
_entity.type
_entity.pdbx_description
1 polymer ?
#
loop_
_entity_poly.entity_id
_entity_poly.type
_entity_poly.pdbx_seq_one_letter_code
_entity_poly.pdbx_strand_id
1 'polypeptide(L)'
;MPRLEKKDLLKWFEAGAKPRSQWKIGTEHEKFVFHKENLERVGYFGKSGISDLLNKLAQENSWEKILENNNTIALKDDTGASISLEPGGQLELSGTPLENLHQTCKETGQHLKMIKKAMKDLGLSMIGLGYDPKWSRSNQKWMPKGRYEIMRNYMPKVGALGLDMMLRT
;
A
#
# COMPACT_ATOMS: atom_id res chain seq x y z
N MET A 1 -8.36 28.51 12.92
CA MET A 1 -7.82 28.55 11.54
C MET A 1 -8.75 29.39 10.69
N PRO A 2 -8.25 30.27 9.81
CA PRO A 2 -9.10 31.04 8.91
C PRO A 2 -9.90 30.09 7.99
N ARG A 3 -11.12 30.50 7.62
CA ARG A 3 -11.95 29.76 6.67
C ARG A 3 -11.23 29.73 5.31
N LEU A 4 -11.13 28.55 4.71
CA LEU A 4 -10.62 28.40 3.35
C LEU A 4 -11.68 28.87 2.34
N GLU A 5 -11.24 29.64 1.36
CA GLU A 5 -12.04 30.08 0.23
C GLU A 5 -11.68 29.25 -1.03
N LYS A 6 -12.56 29.27 -2.05
CA LYS A 6 -12.33 28.56 -3.33
C LYS A 6 -10.93 28.86 -3.91
N LYS A 7 -10.49 30.11 -3.84
CA LYS A 7 -9.17 30.55 -4.34
C LYS A 7 -8.02 29.86 -3.62
N ASP A 8 -8.17 29.52 -2.35
CA ASP A 8 -7.12 28.90 -1.55
C ASP A 8 -6.95 27.44 -1.98
N LEU A 9 -8.07 26.77 -2.29
CA LEU A 9 -8.06 25.42 -2.87
C LEU A 9 -7.40 25.40 -4.25
N LEU A 10 -7.70 26.36 -5.12
CA LEU A 10 -7.06 26.47 -6.44
C LEU A 10 -5.56 26.72 -6.32
N LYS A 11 -5.16 27.67 -5.47
CA LYS A 11 -3.75 27.97 -5.20
C LYS A 11 -2.98 26.75 -4.70
N TRP A 12 -3.60 25.88 -3.91
CA TRP A 12 -2.97 24.66 -3.44
C TRP A 12 -2.59 23.73 -4.62
N PHE A 13 -3.47 23.56 -5.61
CA PHE A 13 -3.16 22.80 -6.83
C PHE A 13 -2.12 23.51 -7.70
N GLU A 14 -2.25 24.83 -7.87
CA GLU A 14 -1.30 25.65 -8.67
C GLU A 14 0.13 25.60 -8.10
N ALA A 15 0.27 25.55 -6.77
CA ALA A 15 1.57 25.40 -6.11
C ALA A 15 2.29 24.07 -6.45
N GLY A 16 1.57 23.07 -6.96
CA GLY A 16 2.12 21.83 -7.47
C GLY A 16 2.76 21.94 -8.86
N ALA A 17 2.55 23.05 -9.59
CA ALA A 17 3.12 23.23 -10.92
C ALA A 17 4.66 23.32 -10.87
N LYS A 18 5.32 22.57 -11.75
CA LYS A 18 6.79 22.49 -11.84
C LYS A 18 7.26 22.74 -13.27
N PRO A 19 8.35 23.47 -13.49
CA PRO A 19 8.97 23.56 -14.82
C PRO A 19 9.45 22.18 -15.27
N ARG A 20 9.59 21.98 -16.58
CA ARG A 20 9.99 20.68 -17.16
C ARG A 20 11.29 20.12 -16.58
N SER A 21 12.23 20.98 -16.22
CA SER A 21 13.50 20.60 -15.58
C SER A 21 13.36 20.00 -14.18
N GLN A 22 12.17 20.10 -13.56
CA GLN A 22 11.86 19.54 -12.25
C GLN A 22 10.82 18.41 -12.32
N TRP A 23 10.44 17.98 -13.52
CA TRP A 23 9.53 16.85 -13.67
C TRP A 23 10.20 15.55 -13.23
N LYS A 24 9.43 14.71 -12.54
CA LYS A 24 9.85 13.41 -12.00
C LYS A 24 8.83 12.34 -12.30
N ILE A 25 9.20 11.10 -12.06
CA ILE A 25 8.36 9.90 -12.22
C ILE A 25 8.26 9.23 -10.85
N GLY A 26 7.09 9.27 -10.24
CA GLY A 26 6.73 8.42 -9.11
C GLY A 26 5.95 7.20 -9.61
N THR A 27 6.26 6.03 -9.08
CA THR A 27 5.60 4.79 -9.50
C THR A 27 5.04 4.06 -8.30
N GLU A 28 3.77 3.73 -8.39
CA GLU A 28 3.04 2.94 -7.41
C GLU A 28 2.69 1.56 -7.97
N HIS A 29 2.72 0.54 -7.12
CA HIS A 29 2.19 -0.77 -7.49
C HIS A 29 1.77 -1.58 -6.27
N GLU A 30 0.66 -2.30 -6.44
CA GLU A 30 0.08 -3.17 -5.43
C GLU A 30 0.40 -4.63 -5.73
N LYS A 31 0.44 -5.42 -4.64
CA LYS A 31 0.78 -6.83 -4.68
C LYS A 31 -0.14 -7.59 -3.75
N PHE A 32 -0.59 -8.74 -4.21
CA PHE A 32 -1.37 -9.64 -3.39
C PHE A 32 -0.46 -10.52 -2.55
N VAL A 33 -0.64 -10.54 -1.23
CA VAL A 33 0.12 -11.37 -0.29
C VAL A 33 -0.71 -12.59 0.16
N PHE A 34 -0.10 -13.77 0.15
CA PHE A 34 -0.77 -15.02 0.52
C PHE A 34 0.16 -15.98 1.27
N HIS A 35 -0.43 -16.87 2.07
CA HIS A 35 0.28 -17.98 2.73
C HIS A 35 0.66 -19.04 1.70
N LYS A 36 1.91 -19.51 1.70
CA LYS A 36 2.37 -20.52 0.74
C LYS A 36 1.68 -21.88 0.88
N GLU A 37 1.28 -22.23 2.09
CA GLU A 37 0.72 -23.55 2.43
C GLU A 37 -0.66 -23.77 1.82
N ASN A 38 -1.56 -22.79 1.95
CA ASN A 38 -2.97 -22.91 1.57
C ASN A 38 -3.43 -21.86 0.54
N LEU A 39 -2.53 -20.95 0.14
CA LEU A 39 -2.78 -19.84 -0.78
C LEU A 39 -3.76 -18.79 -0.26
N GLU A 40 -4.16 -18.83 1.01
CA GLU A 40 -5.07 -17.85 1.61
C GLU A 40 -4.45 -16.46 1.68
N ARG A 41 -5.30 -15.46 1.50
CA ARG A 41 -4.98 -14.04 1.65
C ARG A 41 -4.59 -13.74 3.09
N VAL A 42 -3.48 -13.02 3.26
CA VAL A 42 -2.93 -12.75 4.60
C VAL A 42 -3.75 -11.69 5.33
N GLY A 43 -4.21 -12.03 6.54
CA GLY A 43 -4.85 -11.09 7.46
C GLY A 43 -3.86 -10.18 8.17
N TYR A 44 -4.35 -9.11 8.80
CA TYR A 44 -3.48 -8.18 9.53
C TYR A 44 -2.86 -8.83 10.78
N PHE A 45 -3.71 -9.44 11.61
CA PHE A 45 -3.34 -10.12 12.85
C PHE A 45 -3.06 -11.62 12.62
N GLY A 46 -2.43 -12.24 13.60
CA GLY A 46 -2.10 -13.67 13.60
C GLY A 46 -0.64 -13.91 13.25
N LYS A 47 -0.19 -15.15 13.47
CA LYS A 47 1.17 -15.59 13.13
C LYS A 47 1.37 -15.47 11.63
N SER A 48 2.47 -14.85 11.22
CA SER A 48 2.75 -14.55 9.80
C SER A 48 1.70 -13.63 9.16
N GLY A 49 1.13 -12.71 9.95
CA GLY A 49 0.22 -11.67 9.45
C GLY A 49 0.95 -10.52 8.75
N ILE A 50 0.18 -9.58 8.20
CA ILE A 50 0.73 -8.34 7.63
C ILE A 50 1.49 -7.52 8.69
N SER A 51 1.02 -7.50 9.94
CA SER A 51 1.72 -6.82 11.03
C SER A 51 3.15 -7.36 11.23
N ASP A 52 3.32 -8.69 11.21
CA ASP A 52 4.64 -9.33 11.35
C ASP A 52 5.54 -8.97 10.17
N LEU A 53 4.99 -8.97 8.95
CA LEU A 53 5.71 -8.59 7.74
C LEU A 53 6.18 -7.14 7.79
N LEU A 54 5.31 -6.18 8.14
CA LEU A 54 5.68 -4.77 8.23
C LEU A 54 6.71 -4.52 9.33
N ASN A 55 6.56 -5.16 10.49
CA ASN A 55 7.53 -5.02 11.58
C ASN A 55 8.90 -5.59 11.21
N LYS A 56 8.95 -6.73 10.50
CA LYS A 56 10.19 -7.32 9.99
C LYS A 56 10.84 -6.41 8.95
N LEU A 57 10.06 -5.88 7.99
CA LEU A 57 10.56 -4.93 6.99
C LEU A 57 11.13 -3.66 7.63
N ALA A 58 10.43 -3.09 8.62
CA ALA A 58 10.89 -1.93 9.36
C ALA A 58 12.23 -2.19 10.05
N GLN A 59 12.35 -3.34 10.73
CA GLN A 59 13.57 -3.70 11.46
C GLN A 59 14.75 -3.97 10.52
N GLU A 60 14.55 -4.75 9.45
CA GLU A 60 15.65 -5.17 8.56
C GLU A 60 16.19 -4.05 7.67
N ASN A 61 15.40 -3.00 7.44
CA ASN A 61 15.73 -1.93 6.50
C ASN A 61 15.79 -0.56 7.17
N SER A 62 15.56 -0.48 8.48
CA SER A 62 15.50 0.77 9.25
C SER A 62 14.45 1.76 8.75
N TRP A 63 13.29 1.25 8.30
CA TRP A 63 12.18 2.11 7.87
C TRP A 63 11.36 2.60 9.08
N GLU A 64 10.91 3.84 9.00
CA GLU A 64 10.02 4.45 9.99
C GLU A 64 8.65 3.78 9.94
N LYS A 65 8.08 3.48 11.12
CA LYS A 65 6.73 2.91 11.24
C LYS A 65 5.70 4.02 11.33
N ILE A 66 4.68 3.95 10.48
CA ILE A 66 3.48 4.78 10.59
C ILE A 66 2.41 3.97 11.31
N LEU A 67 1.92 4.52 12.42
CA LEU A 67 0.99 3.85 13.32
C LEU A 67 -0.41 4.44 13.23
N GLU A 68 -1.41 3.57 13.31
CA GLU A 68 -2.82 3.94 13.56
C GLU A 68 -3.35 3.04 14.67
N ASN A 69 -3.85 3.60 15.77
CA ASN A 69 -4.31 2.81 16.93
C ASN A 69 -3.29 1.73 17.39
N ASN A 70 -2.00 2.11 17.48
CA ASN A 70 -0.86 1.23 17.80
C ASN A 70 -0.57 0.09 16.79
N ASN A 71 -1.25 0.07 15.64
CA ASN A 71 -0.99 -0.86 14.55
C ASN A 71 -0.06 -0.23 13.52
N THR A 72 1.02 -0.91 13.13
CA THR A 72 1.86 -0.51 11.99
C THR A 72 1.07 -0.69 10.71
N ILE A 73 0.63 0.41 10.08
CA ILE A 73 -0.21 0.39 8.88
C ILE A 73 0.53 0.81 7.60
N ALA A 74 1.71 1.40 7.75
CA ALA A 74 2.59 1.79 6.67
C ALA A 74 4.03 1.92 7.18
N LEU A 75 4.97 1.94 6.26
CA LEU A 75 6.38 2.22 6.50
C LEU A 75 6.85 3.34 5.59
N LYS A 76 7.84 4.11 6.01
CA LYS A 76 8.44 5.16 5.21
C LYS A 76 9.96 5.12 5.33
N ASP A 77 10.66 5.31 4.23
CA ASP A 77 12.12 5.46 4.24
C ASP A 77 12.56 6.93 4.16
N ASP A 78 13.87 7.14 4.21
CA ASP A 78 14.50 8.47 4.15
C ASP A 78 14.49 9.10 2.76
N THR A 79 14.28 8.31 1.71
CA THR A 79 14.16 8.79 0.32
C THR A 79 12.77 9.36 0.02
N GLY A 80 11.78 9.02 0.85
CA GLY A 80 10.38 9.38 0.68
C GLY A 80 9.52 8.27 0.08
N ALA A 81 10.10 7.12 -0.24
CA ALA A 81 9.34 5.94 -0.59
C ALA A 81 8.59 5.40 0.64
N SER A 82 7.46 4.75 0.38
CA SER A 82 6.64 4.19 1.45
C SER A 82 6.02 2.86 1.06
N ILE A 83 5.78 2.02 2.07
CA ILE A 83 4.98 0.82 1.97
C ILE A 83 3.67 1.09 2.65
N SER A 84 2.59 0.87 1.93
CA SER A 84 1.23 1.12 2.42
C SER A 84 0.37 -0.14 2.26
N LEU A 85 -0.79 -0.13 2.90
CA LEU A 85 -1.76 -1.22 2.85
C LEU A 85 -3.08 -0.69 2.32
N GLU A 86 -3.60 -1.35 1.29
CA GLU A 86 -4.96 -1.20 0.78
C GLU A 86 -5.99 -2.01 1.59
N PRO A 87 -7.31 -1.83 1.41
CA PRO A 87 -8.32 -2.38 2.30
C PRO A 87 -8.28 -3.90 2.47
N GLY A 88 -7.97 -4.64 1.39
CA GLY A 88 -7.84 -6.09 1.35
C GLY A 88 -6.45 -6.62 1.69
N GLY A 89 -5.56 -5.78 2.23
CA GLY A 89 -4.19 -6.16 2.58
C GLY A 89 -3.26 -6.30 1.38
N GLN A 90 -3.61 -5.70 0.23
CA GLN A 90 -2.66 -5.50 -0.85
C GLN A 90 -1.52 -4.65 -0.33
N LEU A 91 -0.30 -5.08 -0.63
CA LEU A 91 0.92 -4.43 -0.18
C LEU A 91 1.40 -3.51 -1.28
N GLU A 92 1.37 -2.22 -1.02
CA GLU A 92 1.72 -1.18 -1.97
C GLU A 92 3.18 -0.73 -1.77
N LEU A 93 3.84 -0.38 -2.87
CA LEU A 93 4.95 0.57 -2.85
C LEU A 93 4.45 1.87 -3.44
N SER A 94 4.66 2.99 -2.74
CA SER A 94 4.72 4.31 -3.36
C SER A 94 6.17 4.75 -3.43
N GLY A 95 6.69 4.80 -4.66
CA GLY A 95 8.10 5.01 -4.95
C GLY A 95 8.52 6.48 -4.87
N THR A 96 9.83 6.69 -4.84
CA THR A 96 10.44 8.02 -4.84
C THR A 96 10.15 8.75 -6.16
N PRO A 97 10.02 10.09 -6.17
CA PRO A 97 10.03 10.87 -7.41
C PRO A 97 11.40 10.82 -8.11
N LEU A 98 11.54 10.03 -9.16
CA LEU A 98 12.80 9.74 -9.84
C LEU A 98 12.94 10.48 -11.19
N GLU A 99 14.16 10.60 -11.69
CA GLU A 99 14.48 11.35 -12.92
C GLU A 99 14.17 10.57 -14.20
N ASN A 100 14.23 9.24 -14.13
CA ASN A 100 14.10 8.38 -15.31
C ASN A 100 13.64 6.96 -14.97
N LEU A 101 13.19 6.24 -16.00
CA LEU A 101 12.64 4.89 -15.88
C LEU A 101 13.66 3.83 -15.45
N HIS A 102 14.96 4.02 -15.69
CA HIS A 102 15.97 3.08 -15.21
C HIS A 102 16.08 3.10 -13.68
N GLN A 103 15.96 4.29 -13.08
CA GLN A 103 15.88 4.43 -11.62
C GLN A 103 14.60 3.77 -11.08
N THR A 104 13.45 3.99 -11.72
CA THR A 104 12.18 3.35 -11.35
C THR A 104 12.28 1.82 -11.37
N CYS A 105 12.89 1.26 -12.43
CA CYS A 105 13.11 -0.18 -12.56
C CYS A 105 14.03 -0.71 -11.44
N LYS A 106 15.09 0.03 -11.12
CA LYS A 106 16.01 -0.31 -10.03
C LYS A 106 15.31 -0.31 -8.67
N GLU A 107 14.53 0.74 -8.36
CA GLU A 107 13.77 0.86 -7.10
C GLU A 107 12.76 -0.29 -6.97
N THR A 108 11.99 -0.55 -8.02
CA THR A 108 11.03 -1.66 -8.06
C THR A 108 11.74 -3.00 -7.80
N GLY A 109 12.88 -3.24 -8.46
CA GLY A 109 13.66 -4.45 -8.26
C GLY A 109 14.22 -4.60 -6.84
N GLN A 110 14.68 -3.51 -6.23
CA GLN A 110 15.17 -3.50 -4.85
C GLN A 110 14.04 -3.81 -3.86
N HIS A 111 12.90 -3.14 -4.01
CA HIS A 111 11.71 -3.34 -3.21
C HIS A 111 11.21 -4.80 -3.26
N LEU A 112 11.11 -5.39 -4.47
CA LEU A 112 10.69 -6.78 -4.63
C LEU A 112 11.66 -7.77 -3.99
N LYS A 113 12.98 -7.51 -4.07
CA LYS A 113 13.99 -8.36 -3.40
C LYS A 113 13.87 -8.29 -1.87
N MET A 114 13.71 -7.08 -1.34
CA MET A 114 13.52 -6.82 0.08
C MET A 114 12.29 -7.56 0.63
N ILE A 115 11.13 -7.40 -0.01
CA ILE A 115 9.90 -8.08 0.43
C ILE A 115 10.04 -9.60 0.33
N LYS A 116 10.59 -10.13 -0.76
CA LYS A 116 10.79 -11.59 -0.91
C LYS A 116 11.65 -12.17 0.19
N LYS A 117 12.69 -11.44 0.61
CA LYS A 117 13.55 -11.83 1.75
C LYS A 117 12.74 -11.87 3.04
N ALA A 118 11.99 -10.82 3.35
CA ALA A 118 11.19 -10.75 4.58
C ALA A 118 10.09 -11.82 4.64
N MET A 119 9.42 -12.08 3.51
CA MET A 119 8.35 -13.08 3.40
C MET A 119 8.83 -14.53 3.57
N LYS A 120 10.11 -14.81 3.29
CA LYS A 120 10.66 -16.17 3.33
C LYS A 120 10.47 -16.82 4.71
N ASP A 121 10.82 -16.11 5.77
CA ASP A 121 10.78 -16.61 7.15
C ASP A 121 9.34 -16.69 7.70
N LEU A 122 8.41 -15.98 7.08
CA LEU A 122 7.00 -15.94 7.46
C LEU A 122 6.16 -16.97 6.69
N GLY A 123 6.74 -17.73 5.75
CA GLY A 123 5.98 -18.66 4.92
C GLY A 123 5.02 -17.96 3.95
N LEU A 124 5.28 -16.70 3.61
CA LEU A 124 4.45 -15.88 2.74
C LEU A 124 5.01 -15.83 1.32
N SER A 125 4.13 -15.53 0.38
CA SER A 125 4.48 -15.20 -1.01
C SER A 125 3.60 -14.07 -1.51
N MET A 126 3.94 -13.53 -2.68
CA MET A 126 3.18 -12.47 -3.32
C MET A 126 3.02 -12.69 -4.81
N ILE A 127 1.98 -12.10 -5.39
CA ILE A 127 1.71 -12.11 -6.82
C ILE A 127 1.21 -10.73 -7.28
N GLY A 128 1.64 -10.31 -8.47
CA GLY A 128 1.15 -9.08 -9.11
C GLY A 128 0.10 -9.44 -10.17
N LEU A 129 -1.17 -9.18 -9.87
CA LEU A 129 -2.32 -9.33 -10.76
C LEU A 129 -3.27 -8.17 -10.50
N GLY A 130 -4.08 -7.80 -11.50
CA GLY A 130 -5.09 -6.75 -11.32
C GLY A 130 -6.38 -7.20 -10.63
N TYR A 131 -6.52 -8.49 -10.32
CA TYR A 131 -7.66 -9.01 -9.57
C TYR A 131 -7.32 -10.35 -8.87
N ASP A 132 -7.84 -10.57 -7.66
CA ASP A 132 -7.67 -11.84 -6.93
C ASP A 132 -8.37 -12.99 -7.69
N PRO A 133 -7.62 -13.94 -8.24
CA PRO A 133 -8.18 -14.96 -9.12
C PRO A 133 -8.83 -16.13 -8.36
N LYS A 134 -8.69 -16.20 -7.03
CA LYS A 134 -9.01 -17.41 -6.25
C LYS A 134 -10.07 -17.17 -5.19
N TRP A 135 -9.98 -16.08 -4.44
CA TRP A 135 -10.76 -15.91 -3.21
C TRP A 135 -11.95 -14.98 -3.41
N SER A 136 -13.08 -15.37 -2.81
CA SER A 136 -14.29 -14.55 -2.83
C SER A 136 -14.13 -13.31 -1.95
N ARG A 137 -14.99 -12.31 -2.15
CA ARG A 137 -15.05 -11.09 -1.32
C ARG A 137 -15.21 -11.43 0.18
N SER A 138 -16.00 -12.45 0.51
CA SER A 138 -16.23 -12.87 1.90
C SER A 138 -15.04 -13.57 2.56
N ASN A 139 -14.07 -14.05 1.78
CA ASN A 139 -12.84 -14.62 2.32
C ASN A 139 -11.82 -13.53 2.73
N GLN A 140 -11.93 -12.32 2.19
CA GLN A 140 -10.96 -11.26 2.40
C GLN A 140 -11.00 -10.71 3.82
N LYS A 141 -9.83 -10.32 4.32
CA LYS A 141 -9.65 -9.70 5.63
C LYS A 141 -9.44 -8.20 5.46
N TRP A 142 -10.09 -7.41 6.30
CA TRP A 142 -9.97 -5.96 6.28
C TRP A 142 -8.75 -5.49 7.07
N MET A 143 -7.99 -4.56 6.50
CA MET A 143 -6.91 -3.91 7.23
C MET A 143 -7.46 -2.93 8.28
N PRO A 144 -6.80 -2.79 9.45
CA PRO A 144 -7.32 -2.02 10.58
C PRO A 144 -7.08 -0.51 10.41
N LYS A 145 -7.62 0.08 9.34
CA LYS A 145 -7.56 1.53 9.06
C LYS A 145 -8.97 2.11 9.07
N GLY A 146 -9.23 3.10 9.92
CA GLY A 146 -10.55 3.69 10.14
C GLY A 146 -11.17 4.27 8.86
N ARG A 147 -10.33 4.79 7.94
CA ARG A 147 -10.80 5.26 6.62
C ARG A 147 -11.55 4.18 5.83
N TYR A 148 -11.13 2.91 5.97
CA TYR A 148 -11.74 1.79 5.25
C TYR A 148 -13.09 1.39 5.80
N GLU A 149 -13.35 1.60 7.09
CA GLU A 149 -14.67 1.36 7.67
C GLU A 149 -15.72 2.28 7.03
N ILE A 150 -15.38 3.58 6.92
CA ILE A 150 -16.25 4.57 6.28
C ILE A 150 -16.53 4.17 4.82
N MET A 151 -15.49 3.87 4.05
CA MET A 151 -15.61 3.48 2.64
C MET A 151 -16.39 2.17 2.48
N ARG A 152 -16.12 1.15 3.30
CA ARG A 152 -16.84 -0.13 3.30
C ARG A 152 -18.35 0.05 3.46
N ASN A 153 -18.76 0.94 4.36
CA ASN A 153 -20.16 1.22 4.64
C ASN A 153 -20.82 2.07 3.54
N TYR A 154 -20.02 2.85 2.80
CA TYR A 154 -20.51 3.74 1.76
C TYR A 154 -20.60 3.08 0.38
N MET A 155 -19.62 2.25 -0.01
CA MET A 155 -19.55 1.67 -1.36
C MET A 155 -20.85 0.97 -1.81
N PRO A 156 -21.55 0.18 -0.98
CA PRO A 156 -22.81 -0.45 -1.38
C PRO A 156 -23.93 0.54 -1.75
N LYS A 157 -23.85 1.80 -1.28
CA LYS A 157 -24.84 2.85 -1.55
C LYS A 157 -24.67 3.47 -2.94
N VAL A 158 -23.51 3.30 -3.56
CA VAL A 158 -23.14 3.96 -4.83
C VAL A 158 -22.78 2.97 -5.95
N GLY A 159 -22.72 1.67 -5.65
CA GLY A 159 -22.50 0.63 -6.67
C GLY A 159 -22.26 -0.75 -6.10
N ALA A 160 -22.27 -1.77 -6.98
CA ALA A 160 -22.13 -3.17 -6.58
C ALA A 160 -20.67 -3.65 -6.44
N LEU A 161 -19.73 -2.99 -7.14
CA LEU A 161 -18.34 -3.44 -7.29
C LEU A 161 -17.31 -2.66 -6.47
N GLY A 162 -17.72 -1.59 -5.77
CA GLY A 162 -16.79 -0.77 -4.97
C GLY A 162 -16.07 -1.57 -3.88
N LEU A 163 -16.74 -2.56 -3.29
CA LEU A 163 -16.11 -3.46 -2.32
C LEU A 163 -15.11 -4.44 -2.95
N ASP A 164 -15.28 -4.81 -4.23
CA ASP A 164 -14.29 -5.64 -4.92
C ASP A 164 -13.06 -4.85 -5.29
N MET A 165 -13.22 -3.61 -5.76
CA MET A 165 -12.10 -2.70 -5.95
C MET A 165 -11.29 -2.54 -4.65
N MET A 166 -11.97 -2.37 -3.51
CA MET A 166 -11.26 -2.23 -2.24
C MET A 166 -10.51 -3.49 -1.80
N LEU A 167 -11.06 -4.68 -2.06
CA LEU A 167 -10.59 -5.92 -1.42
C LEU A 167 -9.83 -6.88 -2.34
N ARG A 168 -10.02 -6.75 -3.65
CA ARG A 168 -9.66 -7.79 -4.63
C ARG A 168 -9.02 -7.26 -5.90
N THR A 169 -8.78 -5.96 -6.05
CA THR A 169 -7.91 -5.43 -7.12
C THR A 169 -6.55 -5.05 -6.56
#